data_AF-A0A348PNI2-F1
#
_entry.id   AF-A0A348PNI2-F1
#
_cell.length_a   1.000
_cell.length_b   1.000
_cell.length_c   1.000
_cell.angle_alpha   90.00
_cell.angle_beta   90.00
_cell.angle_gamma   90.00
#
_symmetry.space_group_name_H-M   'P 1'
#
loop_
_entity.id
_entity.type
_entity.pdbx_description
1 polymer ?
#
loop_
_entity_poly.entity_id
_entity_poly.type
_entity_poly.pdbx_seq_one_letter_code
_entity_poly.pdbx_strand_id
1 'polypeptide(L)'
;LGWFMVKSGLVDVPRVSHFRLAAHLSTAFIACSYIYWVALRYKNLQEEKTLVSPFRKTVLLMTGLLFLQIVYGAFVAGLRAGWMHNTWPLMDGDIIAPAATALEPFLQNFINGRSGVQFIHRTLGLIVVAYSTWIFYRSSQWSGNLQKSARLATLTVYTQFGLGVATLLMEVPIYMGVIHQVFALIVLLTHVKFIHSASYRFAAS
;
A
#
# COMPACT_ATOMS: atom_id res chain seq x y z
N LEU A 1 10.76 13.41 11.54
CA LEU A 1 9.30 13.17 11.64
C LEU A 1 8.89 12.37 12.88
N GLY A 2 9.57 11.28 13.26
CA GLY A 2 9.21 10.51 14.47
C GLY A 2 9.16 11.35 15.76
N TRP A 3 10.18 12.19 15.99
CA TRP A 3 10.20 13.16 17.09
C TRP A 3 9.01 14.13 17.08
N PHE A 4 8.54 14.54 15.89
CA PHE A 4 7.41 15.46 15.74
C PHE A 4 6.08 14.79 16.13
N MET A 5 5.93 13.48 15.92
CA MET A 5 4.78 12.72 16.45
C MET A 5 4.82 12.69 17.98
N VAL A 6 5.98 12.39 18.58
CA VAL A 6 6.16 12.29 20.04
C VAL A 6 5.91 13.63 20.74
N LYS A 7 6.58 14.70 20.30
CA LYS A 7 6.43 16.05 20.88
C LYS A 7 4.98 16.51 20.88
N SER A 8 4.23 16.14 19.85
CA SER A 8 2.85 16.60 19.67
C SER A 8 1.81 15.87 20.51
N GLY A 9 2.15 14.70 21.09
CA GLY A 9 1.29 14.00 22.05
C GLY A 9 1.54 14.43 23.50
N LEU A 10 2.53 15.30 23.73
CA LEU A 10 2.90 15.81 25.06
C LEU A 10 2.27 17.18 25.38
N VAL A 11 1.49 17.75 24.46
CA VAL A 11 0.79 19.03 24.63
C VAL A 11 -0.70 18.81 24.36
N ASP A 12 -1.52 19.06 25.38
CA ASP A 12 -3.00 19.07 25.43
C ASP A 12 -3.78 17.78 25.13
N VAL A 13 -3.40 16.95 24.14
CA VAL A 13 -4.10 15.69 23.80
C VAL A 13 -3.09 14.59 23.43
N PRO A 14 -3.02 13.45 24.16
CA PRO A 14 -2.06 12.37 23.91
C PRO A 14 -2.50 11.47 22.73
N ARG A 15 -2.86 12.07 21.59
CA ARG A 15 -3.21 11.33 20.38
C ARG A 15 -2.43 11.90 19.20
N VAL A 16 -1.62 11.04 18.57
CA VAL A 16 -0.94 11.39 17.32
C VAL A 16 -2.00 11.51 16.22
N SER A 17 -2.07 12.68 15.58
CA SER A 17 -2.95 12.90 14.44
C SER A 17 -2.68 11.88 13.32
N HIS A 18 -3.75 11.36 12.70
CA HIS A 18 -3.67 10.40 11.60
C HIS A 18 -2.89 10.96 10.40
N PHE A 19 -2.90 12.28 10.18
CA PHE A 19 -2.04 12.94 9.21
C PHE A 19 -0.55 12.77 9.53
N ARG A 20 -0.15 12.91 10.80
CA ARG A 20 1.24 12.74 11.22
C ARG A 20 1.68 11.29 11.13
N LEU A 21 0.80 10.36 11.52
CA LEU A 21 1.05 8.93 11.37
C LEU A 21 1.26 8.56 9.89
N ALA A 22 0.39 9.03 9.00
CA ALA A 22 0.54 8.84 7.57
C ALA A 22 1.84 9.44 7.03
N ALA A 23 2.16 10.68 7.38
CA ALA A 23 3.39 11.33 6.94
C ALA A 23 4.65 10.56 7.39
N HIS A 24 4.68 10.09 8.64
CA HIS A 24 5.79 9.31 9.17
C HIS A 24 5.91 7.95 8.48
N LEU A 25 4.82 7.19 8.39
CA LEU A 25 4.81 5.87 7.76
C LEU A 25 5.24 5.99 6.29
N SER A 26 4.66 6.92 5.55
CA SER A 26 4.99 7.17 4.15
C SER A 26 6.45 7.56 3.97
N THR A 27 7.00 8.41 4.84
CA THR A 27 8.41 8.80 4.76
C THR A 27 9.33 7.63 5.07
N ALA A 28 9.02 6.80 6.06
CA ALA A 28 9.78 5.59 6.36
C ALA A 28 9.77 4.62 5.18
N PHE A 29 8.61 4.42 4.55
CA PHE A 29 8.46 3.53 3.40
C PHE A 29 9.20 4.06 2.17
N ILE A 30 9.17 5.37 1.92
CA ILE A 30 9.96 6.03 0.87
C ILE A 30 11.46 5.85 1.12
N ALA A 31 11.92 6.06 2.37
CA ALA A 31 13.32 5.91 2.72
C ALA A 31 13.80 4.46 2.50
N CYS A 32 13.05 3.46 2.99
CA CYS A 32 13.35 2.05 2.74
C CYS A 32 13.37 1.71 1.25
N SER A 33 12.40 2.23 0.48
CA SER A 33 12.32 2.03 -0.97
C SER A 33 13.52 2.62 -1.71
N TYR A 34 13.95 3.83 -1.30
CA TYR A 34 15.11 4.50 -1.88
C TYR A 34 16.42 3.76 -1.58
N ILE A 35 16.63 3.36 -0.32
CA ILE A 35 17.79 2.56 0.08
C ILE A 35 17.84 1.25 -0.72
N TYR A 36 16.70 0.56 -0.82
CA TYR A 36 16.63 -0.68 -1.58
C TYR A 36 16.87 -0.47 -3.08
N TRP A 37 16.34 0.61 -3.66
CA TRP A 37 16.62 0.98 -5.05
C TRP A 37 18.11 1.21 -5.30
N VAL A 38 18.80 1.94 -4.41
CA VAL A 38 20.25 2.16 -4.51
C VAL A 38 21.01 0.84 -4.40
N ALA A 39 20.62 -0.05 -3.50
CA ALA A 39 21.23 -1.37 -3.34
C ALA A 39 21.07 -2.24 -4.61
N LEU A 40 19.88 -2.24 -5.23
CA LEU A 40 19.63 -2.93 -6.49
C LEU A 40 20.52 -2.39 -7.61
N ARG A 41 20.65 -1.06 -7.72
CA ARG A 41 21.51 -0.41 -8.71
C ARG A 41 22.97 -0.79 -8.56
N TYR A 42 23.46 -0.92 -7.33
CA TYR A 42 24.83 -1.35 -7.06
C TYR A 42 25.06 -2.83 -7.42
N LYS A 43 24.09 -3.70 -7.12
CA LYS A 43 24.17 -5.13 -7.50
C LYS A 43 24.20 -5.33 -9.02
N ASN A 44 23.55 -4.44 -9.76
CA ASN A 44 23.29 -4.54 -11.19
C ASN A 44 24.20 -3.62 -12.03
N LEU A 45 25.36 -3.21 -11.51
CA LEU A 45 26.25 -2.24 -12.18
C LEU A 45 26.74 -2.67 -13.57
N GLN A 46 26.78 -3.98 -13.85
CA GLN A 46 27.21 -4.55 -15.13
C GLN A 46 26.07 -4.73 -16.15
N GLU A 47 24.83 -4.38 -15.80
CA GLU A 47 23.70 -4.46 -16.74
C GLU A 47 23.75 -3.33 -17.77
N GLU A 48 23.70 -3.69 -19.05
CA GLU A 48 23.54 -2.70 -20.11
C GLU A 48 22.24 -1.91 -19.92
N LYS A 49 22.33 -0.59 -20.00
CA LYS A 49 21.17 0.30 -20.00
C LYS A 49 20.43 0.21 -21.35
N THR A 50 19.79 -0.91 -21.63
CA THR A 50 18.97 -1.05 -22.84
C THR A 50 17.49 -0.83 -22.53
N LEU A 51 16.87 -0.06 -23.43
CA LEU A 51 15.46 0.30 -23.62
C LEU A 51 14.51 0.02 -22.44
N VAL A 52 14.02 1.13 -21.87
CA VAL A 52 12.90 1.16 -20.91
C VAL A 52 11.75 0.30 -21.44
N SER A 53 11.26 -0.63 -20.62
CA SER A 53 10.13 -1.48 -20.98
C SER A 53 8.88 -0.62 -21.29
N PRO A 54 8.10 -0.94 -22.34
CA PRO A 54 6.84 -0.25 -22.61
C PRO A 54 5.85 -0.35 -21.43
N PHE A 55 6.04 -1.33 -20.55
CA PHE A 55 5.22 -1.54 -19.35
C PHE A 55 5.65 -0.71 -18.14
N ARG A 56 6.71 0.11 -18.23
CA ARG A 56 7.16 0.93 -17.09
C ARG A 56 6.06 1.85 -16.56
N LYS A 57 5.26 2.46 -17.45
CA LYS A 57 4.14 3.32 -17.04
C LYS A 57 3.09 2.56 -16.23
N THR A 58 2.78 1.32 -16.63
CA THR A 58 1.91 0.41 -15.89
C THR A 58 2.44 0.14 -14.47
N VAL A 59 3.74 -0.15 -14.34
CA VAL A 59 4.34 -0.42 -13.02
C VAL A 59 4.36 0.83 -12.14
N LEU A 60 4.66 2.00 -12.71
CA LEU A 60 4.63 3.28 -11.98
C LEU A 60 3.22 3.62 -11.50
N LEU A 61 2.20 3.40 -12.34
CA LEU A 61 0.80 3.61 -11.95
C LEU A 61 0.42 2.71 -10.77
N MET A 62 0.76 1.41 -10.83
CA MET A 62 0.53 0.48 -9.70
C MET A 62 1.24 0.95 -8.43
N THR A 63 2.47 1.44 -8.56
CA THR A 63 3.23 1.95 -7.41
C THR A 63 2.59 3.19 -6.80
N GLY A 64 2.04 4.09 -7.63
CA GLY A 64 1.25 5.23 -7.16
C GLY A 64 -0.02 4.81 -6.41
N LEU A 65 -0.75 3.81 -6.93
CA LEU A 65 -1.93 3.25 -6.25
C LEU A 65 -1.57 2.61 -4.90
N LEU A 66 -0.46 1.88 -4.82
CA LEU A 66 0.03 1.32 -3.56
C LEU A 66 0.39 2.40 -2.54
N PHE A 67 1.01 3.50 -2.98
CA PHE A 67 1.31 4.61 -2.09
C PHE A 67 0.03 5.25 -1.53
N LEU A 68 -0.98 5.43 -2.38
CA LEU A 68 -2.30 5.90 -1.93
C LEU A 68 -2.95 4.92 -0.93
N GLN A 69 -2.85 3.61 -1.19
CA GLN A 69 -3.33 2.56 -0.28
C GLN A 69 -2.63 2.61 1.09
N ILE A 70 -1.31 2.84 1.11
CA ILE A 70 -0.51 2.99 2.34
C ILE A 70 -0.95 4.22 3.13
N VAL A 71 -1.19 5.35 2.46
CA VAL A 71 -1.69 6.58 3.10
C VAL A 71 -3.04 6.33 3.76
N TYR A 72 -3.99 5.72 3.04
CA TYR A 72 -5.29 5.37 3.60
C TYR A 72 -5.21 4.31 4.70
N GLY A 73 -4.27 3.35 4.61
CA GLY A 73 -4.00 2.39 5.68
C GLY A 73 -3.52 3.08 6.96
N ALA A 74 -2.65 4.09 6.83
CA ALA A 74 -2.23 4.91 7.96
C ALA A 74 -3.37 5.77 8.53
N PHE A 75 -4.28 6.26 7.69
CA PHE A 75 -5.48 6.95 8.16
C PHE A 75 -6.39 6.00 8.95
N VAL A 76 -6.61 4.77 8.46
CA VAL A 76 -7.39 3.74 9.17
C VAL A 76 -6.78 3.46 10.56
N ALA A 77 -5.46 3.28 10.63
CA ALA A 77 -4.76 3.06 11.89
C ALA A 77 -4.86 4.28 12.84
N GLY A 78 -4.60 5.49 12.31
CA GLY A 78 -4.56 6.71 13.10
C GLY A 78 -5.93 7.17 13.62
N LEU A 79 -6.99 6.96 12.84
CA LEU A 79 -8.37 7.24 13.24
C LEU A 79 -9.00 6.15 14.08
N ARG A 80 -8.33 5.00 14.23
CA ARG A 80 -8.91 3.78 14.79
C ARG A 80 -10.17 3.34 14.03
N ALA A 81 -10.15 3.48 12.71
CA ALA A 81 -11.27 3.11 11.85
C ALA A 81 -11.37 1.59 11.64
N GLY A 82 -10.31 0.83 11.92
CA GLY A 82 -10.31 -0.63 11.75
C GLY A 82 -11.21 -1.38 12.74
N TRP A 83 -11.71 -0.73 13.79
CA TRP A 83 -12.70 -1.26 14.73
C TRP A 83 -14.16 -0.96 14.33
N MET A 84 -14.37 -0.47 13.11
CA MET A 84 -15.71 -0.31 12.54
C MET A 84 -15.90 -1.35 11.43
N HIS A 85 -17.16 -1.68 11.12
CA HIS A 85 -17.53 -2.47 9.95
C HIS A 85 -16.68 -3.75 9.78
N ASN A 86 -16.52 -4.51 10.87
CA ASN A 86 -15.69 -5.72 10.96
C ASN A 86 -16.28 -6.94 10.23
N THR A 87 -17.10 -6.69 9.21
CA THR A 87 -17.63 -7.67 8.26
C THR A 87 -16.96 -7.52 6.90
N TRP A 88 -16.97 -8.59 6.10
CA TRP A 88 -16.45 -8.59 4.73
C TRP A 88 -17.31 -9.50 3.82
N PRO A 89 -17.63 -9.12 2.56
CA PRO A 89 -17.16 -7.94 1.81
C PRO A 89 -17.96 -6.65 2.06
N LEU A 90 -19.14 -6.75 2.67
CA LEU A 90 -19.99 -5.62 3.03
C LEU A 90 -19.52 -4.95 4.33
N MET A 91 -19.96 -3.72 4.55
CA MET A 91 -19.77 -2.92 5.76
C MET A 91 -21.06 -2.96 6.59
N ASP A 92 -21.15 -3.92 7.51
CA ASP A 92 -22.32 -4.20 8.35
C ASP A 92 -23.63 -4.42 7.55
N GLY A 93 -23.52 -5.08 6.41
CA GLY A 93 -24.64 -5.37 5.50
C GLY A 93 -24.78 -4.41 4.32
N ASP A 94 -24.09 -3.27 4.35
CA ASP A 94 -24.15 -2.28 3.27
C ASP A 94 -22.89 -2.28 2.39
N ILE A 95 -23.02 -1.90 1.12
CA ILE A 95 -21.85 -1.65 0.25
C ILE A 95 -21.14 -0.36 0.70
N ILE A 96 -21.93 0.68 0.98
CA ILE A 96 -21.49 1.95 1.55
C ILE A 96 -22.36 2.15 2.80
N ALA A 97 -21.77 1.96 3.98
CA ALA A 97 -22.51 2.19 5.21
C ALA A 97 -22.98 3.66 5.27
N PRO A 98 -24.18 3.97 5.77
CA PRO A 98 -24.68 5.35 5.87
C PRO A 98 -23.71 6.30 6.62
N ALA A 99 -23.01 5.77 7.62
CA ALA A 99 -21.99 6.50 8.38
C ALA A 99 -20.76 6.92 7.54
N ALA A 100 -20.53 6.28 6.38
CA ALA A 100 -19.43 6.60 5.47
C ALA A 100 -19.63 7.91 4.70
N THR A 101 -20.84 8.48 4.74
CA THR A 101 -21.20 9.72 4.02
C THR A 101 -21.98 10.70 4.89
N ALA A 102 -21.92 10.55 6.22
CA ALA A 102 -22.76 11.29 7.16
C ALA A 102 -22.20 12.66 7.60
N LEU A 103 -20.90 12.92 7.41
CA LEU A 103 -20.26 14.18 7.81
C LEU A 103 -20.48 15.29 6.79
N GLU A 104 -20.58 16.52 7.30
CA GLU A 104 -20.54 17.75 6.51
C GLU A 104 -19.32 18.61 6.90
N PRO A 105 -18.61 19.23 5.93
CA PRO A 105 -18.75 19.06 4.48
C PRO A 105 -18.50 17.63 4.00
N PHE A 106 -19.19 17.19 2.94
CA PHE A 106 -19.12 15.80 2.41
C PHE A 106 -17.71 15.19 2.32
N LEU A 107 -16.69 15.95 1.90
CA LEU A 107 -15.30 15.47 1.79
C LEU A 107 -14.68 15.06 3.13
N GLN A 108 -15.18 15.57 4.25
CA GLN A 108 -14.70 15.22 5.60
C GLN A 108 -14.87 13.73 5.89
N ASN A 109 -15.87 13.08 5.29
CA ASN A 109 -16.09 11.65 5.43
C ASN A 109 -14.86 10.82 5.05
N PHE A 110 -14.16 11.21 3.99
CA PHE A 110 -13.07 10.43 3.41
C PHE A 110 -11.69 10.81 3.95
N ILE A 111 -11.62 11.81 4.82
CA ILE A 111 -10.35 12.28 5.42
C ILE A 111 -10.38 12.09 6.94
N ASN A 112 -11.43 12.56 7.60
CA ASN A 112 -11.57 12.55 9.06
C ASN A 112 -12.64 11.57 9.55
N GLY A 113 -13.56 11.14 8.67
CA GLY A 113 -14.60 10.16 9.00
C GLY A 113 -14.05 8.74 9.04
N ARG A 114 -14.26 8.04 10.16
CA ARG A 114 -13.77 6.66 10.33
C ARG A 114 -14.34 5.71 9.29
N SER A 115 -15.67 5.69 9.14
CA SER A 115 -16.36 4.82 8.19
C SER A 115 -15.97 5.14 6.74
N GLY A 116 -15.93 6.43 6.36
CA GLY A 116 -15.57 6.84 5.00
C GLY A 116 -14.11 6.53 4.65
N VAL A 117 -13.16 6.77 5.56
CA VAL A 117 -11.75 6.38 5.37
C VAL A 117 -11.60 4.87 5.22
N GLN A 118 -12.33 4.09 6.04
CA GLN A 118 -12.30 2.64 5.94
C GLN A 118 -12.89 2.15 4.60
N PHE A 119 -14.00 2.74 4.16
CA PHE A 119 -14.61 2.46 2.85
C PHE A 119 -13.61 2.71 1.71
N ILE A 120 -12.92 3.85 1.71
CA ILE A 120 -11.91 4.16 0.68
C ILE A 120 -10.75 3.16 0.72
N HIS A 121 -10.25 2.83 1.91
CA HIS A 121 -9.16 1.86 2.05
C HIS A 121 -9.54 0.47 1.52
N ARG A 122 -10.77 0.00 1.79
CA ARG A 122 -11.30 -1.28 1.27
C ARG A 122 -11.44 -1.25 -0.25
N THR A 123 -12.02 -0.17 -0.78
CA THR A 123 -12.27 0.01 -2.22
C THR A 123 -10.98 0.12 -3.01
N LEU A 124 -10.02 0.93 -2.55
CA LEU A 124 -8.70 1.02 -3.15
C LEU A 124 -7.96 -0.32 -3.09
N GLY A 125 -8.11 -1.09 -2.01
CA GLY A 125 -7.57 -2.45 -1.90
C GLY A 125 -8.07 -3.38 -3.01
N LEU A 126 -9.38 -3.35 -3.30
CA LEU A 126 -9.96 -4.12 -4.41
C LEU A 126 -9.44 -3.65 -5.77
N ILE A 127 -9.29 -2.34 -5.99
CA ILE A 127 -8.71 -1.78 -7.23
C ILE A 127 -7.25 -2.25 -7.41
N VAL A 128 -6.46 -2.21 -6.33
CA VAL A 128 -5.06 -2.68 -6.32
C VAL A 128 -5.00 -4.17 -6.65
N VAL A 129 -5.85 -5.01 -6.06
CA VAL A 129 -5.94 -6.44 -6.39
C VAL A 129 -6.31 -6.63 -7.86
N ALA A 130 -7.38 -6.00 -8.35
CA ALA A 130 -7.82 -6.14 -9.73
C ALA A 130 -6.74 -5.72 -10.73
N TYR A 131 -6.05 -4.59 -10.48
CA TYR A 131 -4.97 -4.12 -11.35
C TYR A 131 -3.75 -5.04 -11.29
N SER A 132 -3.42 -5.57 -10.11
CA SER A 132 -2.36 -6.56 -9.94
C SER A 132 -2.65 -7.87 -10.68
N THR A 133 -3.90 -8.34 -10.62
CA THR A 133 -4.38 -9.50 -11.39
C THR A 133 -4.23 -9.26 -12.89
N TRP A 134 -4.59 -8.07 -13.38
CA TRP A 134 -4.41 -7.71 -14.78
C TRP A 134 -2.91 -7.69 -15.17
N ILE A 135 -2.04 -7.12 -14.34
CA ILE A 135 -0.58 -7.17 -14.53
C ILE A 135 -0.09 -8.62 -14.61
N PHE A 136 -0.58 -9.50 -13.72
CA PHE A 136 -0.22 -10.91 -13.72
C PHE A 136 -0.58 -11.59 -15.04
N TYR A 137 -1.80 -11.39 -15.55
CA TYR A 137 -2.19 -11.93 -16.86
C TYR A 137 -1.32 -11.40 -18.00
N ARG A 138 -1.04 -10.08 -18.02
CA ARG A 138 -0.15 -9.47 -19.02
C ARG A 138 1.30 -9.98 -18.92
N SER A 139 1.74 -10.34 -17.70
CA SER A 139 3.10 -10.85 -17.47
C SER A 139 3.38 -12.18 -18.15
N SER A 140 2.36 -12.93 -18.58
CA SER A 140 2.53 -14.14 -19.39
C SER A 140 3.30 -13.88 -20.69
N GLN A 141 3.17 -12.68 -21.26
CA GLN A 141 3.84 -12.25 -22.50
C GLN A 141 5.23 -11.65 -22.25
N TRP A 142 5.65 -11.54 -20.98
CA TRP A 142 6.95 -11.00 -20.59
C TRP A 142 7.93 -12.14 -20.31
N SER A 143 9.23 -11.83 -20.31
CA SER A 143 10.29 -12.82 -20.05
C SER A 143 11.28 -12.35 -18.98
N GLY A 144 12.07 -13.29 -18.48
CA GLY A 144 13.19 -13.03 -17.57
C GLY A 144 12.77 -12.41 -16.23
N ASN A 145 13.60 -11.49 -15.73
CA ASN A 145 13.40 -10.87 -14.42
C ASN A 145 12.17 -9.96 -14.34
N LEU A 146 11.70 -9.42 -15.47
CA LEU A 146 10.47 -8.62 -15.51
C LEU A 146 9.24 -9.48 -15.17
N GLN A 147 9.11 -10.65 -15.80
CA GLN A 147 8.01 -11.58 -15.50
C GLN A 147 8.07 -12.11 -14.07
N LYS A 148 9.26 -12.54 -13.61
CA LYS A 148 9.45 -13.03 -12.24
C LYS A 148 9.08 -11.98 -11.19
N SER A 149 9.52 -10.73 -11.40
CA SER A 149 9.22 -9.64 -10.48
C SER A 149 7.75 -9.26 -10.48
N ALA A 150 7.09 -9.27 -11.64
CA ALA A 150 5.65 -9.05 -11.75
C ALA A 150 4.84 -10.09 -10.96
N ARG A 151 5.13 -11.38 -11.18
CA ARG A 151 4.43 -12.48 -10.49
C ARG A 151 4.65 -12.45 -8.98
N LEU A 152 5.87 -12.17 -8.54
CA LEU A 152 6.19 -12.01 -7.12
C LEU A 152 5.43 -10.82 -6.51
N ALA A 153 5.42 -9.68 -7.19
CA ALA A 153 4.70 -8.48 -6.77
C ALA A 153 3.18 -8.71 -6.69
N THR A 154 2.60 -9.51 -7.59
CA THR A 154 1.19 -9.92 -7.50
C THR A 154 0.93 -10.83 -6.31
N LEU A 155 1.78 -11.84 -6.08
CA LEU A 155 1.63 -12.75 -4.94
C LEU A 155 1.63 -12.00 -3.60
N THR A 156 2.53 -11.02 -3.46
CA THR A 156 2.57 -10.20 -2.25
C THR A 156 1.32 -9.32 -2.12
N VAL A 157 0.78 -8.76 -3.21
CA VAL A 157 -0.49 -8.03 -3.16
C VAL A 157 -1.64 -8.89 -2.65
N TYR A 158 -1.79 -10.13 -3.15
CA TYR A 158 -2.84 -11.03 -2.67
C TYR A 158 -2.66 -11.41 -1.20
N THR A 159 -1.42 -11.69 -0.80
CA THR A 159 -1.11 -12.00 0.60
C THR A 159 -1.44 -10.81 1.51
N GLN A 160 -1.05 -9.60 1.11
CA GLN A 160 -1.35 -8.36 1.84
C GLN A 160 -2.85 -8.11 1.95
N PHE A 161 -3.59 -8.33 0.87
CA PHE A 161 -5.04 -8.16 0.86
C PHE A 161 -5.71 -9.16 1.81
N GLY A 162 -5.32 -10.44 1.74
CA GLY A 162 -5.79 -11.46 2.67
C GLY A 162 -5.47 -11.12 4.14
N LEU A 163 -4.25 -10.65 4.43
CA LEU A 163 -3.87 -10.17 5.76
C LEU A 163 -4.71 -8.98 6.20
N GLY A 164 -5.07 -8.06 5.29
CA GLY A 164 -5.94 -6.92 5.59
C GLY A 164 -7.36 -7.34 5.96
N VAL A 165 -7.94 -8.25 5.17
CA VAL A 165 -9.25 -8.84 5.46
C VAL A 165 -9.22 -9.59 6.80
N ALA A 166 -8.19 -10.41 7.05
CA ALA A 166 -8.04 -11.10 8.33
C ALA A 166 -7.89 -10.13 9.51
N THR A 167 -7.10 -9.06 9.37
CA THR A 167 -6.93 -8.03 10.39
C THR A 167 -8.25 -7.33 10.71
N LEU A 168 -9.07 -7.06 9.70
CA LEU A 168 -10.40 -6.49 9.85
C LEU A 168 -11.35 -7.46 10.59
N LEU A 169 -11.46 -8.71 10.14
CA LEU A 169 -12.37 -9.70 10.72
C LEU A 169 -12.01 -10.05 12.17
N MET A 170 -10.74 -9.92 12.55
CA MET A 170 -10.27 -10.18 13.92
C MET A 170 -10.34 -8.95 14.83
N GLU A 171 -10.92 -7.84 14.37
CA GLU A 171 -11.02 -6.58 15.14
C GLU A 171 -9.67 -5.96 15.52
N VAL A 172 -8.70 -6.05 14.59
CA VAL A 172 -7.40 -5.37 14.67
C VAL A 172 -6.61 -5.70 15.95
N PRO A 173 -6.35 -6.99 16.24
CA PRO A 173 -5.43 -7.30 17.32
C PRO A 173 -4.05 -6.78 16.94
N ILE A 174 -3.31 -6.24 17.91
CA ILE A 174 -2.09 -5.45 17.64
C ILE A 174 -1.10 -6.20 16.76
N TYR A 175 -0.91 -7.51 17.00
CA TYR A 175 0.00 -8.33 16.22
C TYR A 175 -0.42 -8.45 14.74
N MET A 176 -1.72 -8.58 14.43
CA MET A 176 -2.21 -8.60 13.05
C MET A 176 -2.01 -7.25 12.37
N GLY A 177 -2.29 -6.15 13.09
CA GLY A 177 -2.02 -4.80 12.59
C GLY A 177 -0.56 -4.59 12.23
N VAL A 178 0.37 -5.05 13.10
CA VAL A 178 1.82 -4.98 12.86
C VAL A 178 2.23 -5.87 11.69
N ILE A 179 1.76 -7.12 11.62
CA ILE A 179 2.05 -8.05 10.51
C ILE A 179 1.59 -7.42 9.19
N HIS A 180 0.37 -6.89 9.15
CA HIS A 180 -0.18 -6.24 7.95
C HIS A 180 0.66 -5.01 7.53
N GLN A 181 1.14 -4.21 8.47
CA GLN A 181 2.00 -3.05 8.19
C GLN A 181 3.39 -3.45 7.70
N VAL A 182 4.02 -4.46 8.32
CA VAL A 182 5.33 -4.99 7.87
C VAL A 182 5.20 -5.59 6.47
N PHE A 183 4.13 -6.33 6.22
CA PHE A 183 3.91 -6.94 4.91
C PHE A 183 3.57 -5.90 3.83
N ALA A 184 2.94 -4.77 4.19
CA ALA A 184 2.79 -3.61 3.28
C ALA A 184 4.15 -3.09 2.79
N LEU A 185 5.18 -3.06 3.65
CA LEU A 185 6.54 -2.70 3.24
C LEU A 185 7.11 -3.74 2.27
N ILE A 186 6.89 -5.04 2.50
CA ILE A 186 7.31 -6.11 1.60
C ILE A 186 6.66 -5.95 0.21
N VAL A 187 5.36 -5.64 0.15
CA VAL A 187 4.66 -5.33 -1.12
C VAL A 187 5.33 -4.18 -1.84
N LEU A 188 5.65 -3.09 -1.12
CA LEU A 188 6.29 -1.93 -1.72
C LEU A 188 7.70 -2.27 -2.24
N LEU A 189 8.52 -2.98 -1.46
CA LEU A 189 9.87 -3.36 -1.87
C LEU A 189 9.86 -4.31 -3.07
N THR A 190 8.92 -5.26 -3.14
CA THR A 190 8.76 -6.11 -4.33
C THR A 190 8.36 -5.30 -5.57
N HIS A 191 7.55 -4.25 -5.41
CA HIS A 191 7.23 -3.31 -6.50
C HIS A 191 8.42 -2.44 -6.90
N VAL A 192 9.27 -1.99 -5.96
CA VAL A 192 10.52 -1.28 -6.27
C VAL A 192 11.42 -2.15 -7.15
N LYS A 193 11.57 -3.44 -6.80
CA LYS A 193 12.29 -4.41 -7.65
C LYS A 193 11.63 -4.58 -9.02
N PHE A 194 10.30 -4.61 -9.08
CA PHE A 194 9.57 -4.70 -10.33
C PHE A 194 9.79 -3.47 -11.23
N ILE A 195 9.73 -2.25 -10.68
CA ILE A 195 10.07 -1.01 -11.41
C ILE A 195 11.52 -1.06 -11.90
N HIS A 196 12.45 -1.54 -11.07
CA HIS A 196 13.86 -1.68 -11.44
C HIS A 196 13.99 -2.60 -12.67
N SER A 197 13.36 -3.79 -12.64
CA SER A 197 13.35 -4.72 -13.79
C SER A 197 12.65 -4.19 -15.04
N ALA A 198 11.74 -3.21 -14.90
CA ALA A 198 11.11 -2.53 -16.03
C ALA A 198 11.96 -1.37 -16.58
N SER A 199 12.92 -0.90 -15.79
CA SER A 199 13.82 0.22 -16.13
C SER A 199 15.17 -0.24 -16.67
N TYR A 200 15.57 -1.47 -16.36
CA TYR A 200 16.82 -2.10 -16.78
C TYR A 200 16.52 -3.50 -17.33
N ARG A 201 16.89 -3.79 -18.59
CA ARG A 201 16.80 -5.14 -19.16
C ARG A 201 18.08 -5.91 -18.88
N PHE A 202 17.92 -7.15 -18.43
CA PHE A 202 19.01 -8.13 -18.43
C PHE A 202 19.12 -8.67 -19.85
N ALA A 203 20.32 -8.69 -20.42
CA ALA A 203 20.56 -9.46 -21.64
C ALA A 203 20.14 -10.92 -21.39
N ALA A 204 19.31 -11.47 -22.26
CA ALA A 204 18.97 -12.89 -22.19
C ALA A 204 20.23 -13.68 -22.54
N SER A 205 20.74 -14.45 -21.58
CA SER A 205 21.70 -15.54 -21.82
C SER A 205 20.98 -16.76 -22.35
#